data_AF-A0A2H5V4H5-F1
#
_entry.id   AF-A0A2H5V4H5-F1
#
_cell.length_a   1.000
_cell.length_b   1.000
_cell.length_c   1.000
_cell.angle_alpha   90.00
_cell.angle_beta   90.00
_cell.angle_gamma   90.00
#
_symmetry.space_group_name_H-M   'P 1'
#
loop_
_entity.id
_entity.type
_entity.pdbx_description
1 polymer ?
#
loop_
_entity_poly.entity_id
_entity_poly.type
_entity_poly.pdbx_seq_one_letter_code
_entity_poly.pdbx_strand_id
1 'polypeptide(L)'
;MTAAYRALLMSRRRLESMSKALNQSDRIYLKNTIEQLDTDIDRLAERIVEEARKRYPQFDGMAESFGITGENDTKAQEALAELLTYVDFSKSFQRIRGYVRLYHRRSKNQRYSHQIRHALVRLTMALIEGIPKARKQEGVLMKIWLTYKQETQRPAGIPAQQQG
;
A
#
# COMPACT_ATOMS: atom_id res chain seq x y z
N MET A 1 -1.87 13.45 -5.01
CA MET A 1 -1.51 12.27 -5.83
C MET A 1 -2.28 11.02 -5.39
N THR A 2 -2.22 10.62 -4.12
CA THR A 2 -2.90 9.39 -3.62
C THR A 2 -4.42 9.35 -3.86
N ALA A 3 -5.13 10.47 -3.75
CA ALA A 3 -6.58 10.51 -4.03
C ALA A 3 -6.90 10.20 -5.51
N ALA A 4 -6.11 10.75 -6.44
CA ALA A 4 -6.24 10.46 -7.87
C ALA A 4 -5.88 9.00 -8.17
N TYR A 5 -4.82 8.47 -7.56
CA TYR A 5 -4.42 7.07 -7.69
C TYR A 5 -5.53 6.11 -7.27
N ARG A 6 -6.15 6.36 -6.12
CA ARG A 6 -7.32 5.59 -5.65
C ARG A 6 -8.50 5.68 -6.62
N ALA A 7 -8.76 6.85 -7.21
CA ALA A 7 -9.82 7.02 -8.19
C ALA A 7 -9.57 6.22 -9.48
N LEU A 8 -8.32 6.18 -9.96
CA LEU A 8 -7.94 5.35 -11.10
C LEU A 8 -8.09 3.85 -10.80
N LEU A 9 -7.62 3.38 -9.64
CA LEU A 9 -7.80 1.98 -9.22
C LEU A 9 -9.27 1.56 -9.15
N MET A 10 -10.15 2.43 -8.62
CA MET A 10 -11.59 2.17 -8.57
C MET A 10 -12.20 2.12 -9.98
N SER A 11 -11.81 3.05 -10.84
CA SER A 11 -12.30 3.14 -12.22
C SER A 11 -11.89 1.91 -13.02
N ARG A 12 -10.62 1.50 -12.93
CA ARG A 12 -10.09 0.28 -13.55
C ARG A 12 -10.91 -0.94 -13.15
N ARG A 13 -11.09 -1.15 -11.84
CA ARG A 13 -11.86 -2.30 -11.31
C ARG A 13 -13.31 -2.29 -11.81
N ARG A 14 -13.94 -1.12 -11.90
CA ARG A 14 -15.30 -0.98 -12.43
C ARG A 14 -15.35 -1.38 -13.90
N LEU A 15 -14.43 -0.87 -14.73
CA LEU A 15 -14.38 -1.19 -16.15
C LEU A 15 -14.07 -2.67 -16.39
N GLU A 16 -13.18 -3.28 -15.61
CA GLU A 16 -12.93 -4.73 -15.66
C GLU A 16 -14.20 -5.55 -15.36
N SER A 17 -14.96 -5.15 -14.33
CA SER A 17 -16.22 -5.81 -13.99
C SER A 17 -17.25 -5.67 -15.10
N MET A 18 -17.33 -4.50 -15.75
CA MET A 18 -18.22 -4.26 -16.88
C MET A 18 -17.79 -5.09 -18.10
N SER A 19 -16.50 -5.09 -18.43
CA SER A 19 -15.94 -5.84 -19.56
C SER A 19 -16.28 -7.34 -19.49
N LYS A 20 -16.22 -7.94 -18.29
CA LYS A 20 -16.62 -9.35 -18.08
C LYS A 20 -18.09 -9.62 -18.42
N ALA A 21 -18.97 -8.64 -18.30
CA ALA A 21 -20.40 -8.76 -18.56
C ALA A 21 -20.80 -8.47 -20.02
N LEU A 22 -19.90 -7.91 -20.84
CA LEU A 22 -20.18 -7.49 -22.21
C LEU A 22 -19.91 -8.60 -23.25
N ASN A 23 -20.46 -8.42 -24.45
CA ASN A 23 -20.14 -9.20 -25.65
C ASN A 23 -18.71 -8.90 -26.16
N GLN A 24 -18.20 -9.69 -27.11
CA GLN A 24 -16.80 -9.61 -27.53
C GLN A 24 -16.45 -8.30 -28.27
N SER A 25 -17.36 -7.73 -29.07
CA SER A 25 -17.13 -6.46 -29.77
C SER A 25 -17.05 -5.28 -28.81
N ASP A 26 -17.90 -5.24 -27.79
CA ASP A 26 -17.94 -4.14 -26.81
C ASP A 26 -16.77 -4.22 -25.82
N ARG A 27 -16.25 -5.43 -25.57
CA ARG A 27 -15.04 -5.65 -24.75
C ARG A 27 -13.80 -4.95 -25.32
N ILE A 28 -13.67 -4.86 -26.64
CA ILE A 28 -12.50 -4.26 -27.29
C ILE A 28 -12.39 -2.77 -26.92
N TYR A 29 -13.52 -2.04 -26.92
CA TYR A 29 -13.54 -0.62 -26.55
C TYR A 29 -13.13 -0.39 -25.09
N LEU A 30 -13.58 -1.25 -24.17
CA LEU A 30 -13.18 -1.16 -22.77
C LEU A 30 -11.73 -1.59 -22.54
N LYS A 31 -11.20 -2.54 -23.33
CA LYS A 31 -9.81 -3.01 -23.20
C LYS A 31 -8.82 -1.85 -23.34
N ASN A 32 -8.92 -1.07 -24.42
CA ASN A 32 -8.02 0.06 -24.65
C ASN A 32 -8.09 1.10 -23.52
N THR A 33 -9.29 1.33 -22.99
CA THR A 33 -9.49 2.26 -21.85
C THR A 33 -8.85 1.72 -20.57
N ILE A 34 -8.94 0.42 -20.31
CA ILE A 34 -8.31 -0.24 -19.16
C ILE A 34 -6.78 -0.17 -19.28
N GLU A 35 -6.22 -0.42 -20.46
CA GLU A 35 -4.76 -0.32 -20.71
C GLU A 35 -4.23 1.10 -20.48
N GLN A 36 -4.99 2.11 -20.91
CA GLN A 36 -4.64 3.51 -20.62
C GLN A 36 -4.68 3.81 -19.12
N LEU A 37 -5.71 3.32 -18.41
CA LEU A 37 -5.78 3.47 -16.95
C LEU A 37 -4.61 2.77 -16.25
N ASP A 38 -4.21 1.58 -16.71
CA ASP A 38 -3.05 0.87 -16.16
C ASP A 38 -1.76 1.70 -16.31
N THR A 39 -1.55 2.31 -17.48
CA THR A 39 -0.43 3.23 -17.72
C THR A 39 -0.45 4.44 -16.76
N ASP A 40 -1.61 5.06 -16.57
CA ASP A 40 -1.74 6.23 -15.70
C ASP A 40 -1.60 5.86 -14.20
N ILE A 41 -2.03 4.66 -13.82
CA ILE A 41 -1.82 4.08 -12.48
C ILE A 41 -0.32 3.91 -12.23
N ASP A 42 0.42 3.33 -13.16
CA ASP A 42 1.84 3.06 -13.00
C ASP A 42 2.64 4.38 -12.86
N ARG A 43 2.40 5.34 -13.77
CA ARG A 43 3.01 6.68 -13.69
C ARG A 43 2.73 7.40 -12.38
N LEU A 44 1.51 7.29 -11.86
CA LEU A 44 1.14 7.95 -10.62
C LEU A 44 1.69 7.22 -9.40
N ALA A 45 1.82 5.89 -9.45
CA ALA A 45 2.49 5.11 -8.42
C ALA A 45 3.97 5.53 -8.31
N GLU A 46 4.69 5.63 -9.43
CA GLU A 46 6.08 6.09 -9.47
C GLU A 46 6.24 7.45 -8.79
N ARG A 47 5.42 8.44 -9.16
CA ARG A 47 5.45 9.78 -8.54
C ARG A 47 5.16 9.76 -7.04
N ILE A 48 4.25 8.89 -6.59
CA ILE A 48 3.96 8.72 -5.16
C ILE A 48 5.17 8.13 -4.43
N VAL A 49 5.83 7.13 -5.02
CA VAL A 49 7.03 6.50 -4.48
C VAL A 49 8.19 7.49 -4.41
N GLU A 50 8.44 8.25 -5.48
CA GLU A 50 9.48 9.28 -5.51
C GLU A 50 9.28 10.33 -4.41
N GLU A 51 8.05 10.80 -4.23
CA GLU A 51 7.71 11.76 -3.19
C GLU A 51 7.89 11.15 -1.79
N ALA A 52 7.55 9.87 -1.62
CA ALA A 52 7.75 9.17 -0.36
C ALA A 52 9.23 8.99 -0.01
N ARG A 53 10.09 8.64 -0.99
CA ARG A 53 11.55 8.57 -0.80
C ARG A 53 12.13 9.90 -0.34
N LYS A 54 11.68 11.01 -0.94
CA LYS A 54 12.12 12.36 -0.53
C LYS A 54 11.66 12.74 0.87
N ARG A 55 10.46 12.32 1.25
CA ARG A 55 9.80 12.75 2.49
C ARG A 55 10.14 11.89 3.70
N TYR A 56 10.38 10.60 3.51
CA TYR A 56 10.58 9.63 4.59
C TYR A 56 11.95 8.97 4.46
N PRO A 57 12.95 9.37 5.26
CA PRO A 57 14.30 8.80 5.22
C PRO A 57 14.35 7.27 5.40
N GLN A 58 13.38 6.72 6.12
CA GLN A 58 13.25 5.28 6.38
C GLN A 58 12.59 4.50 5.24
N PHE A 59 12.11 5.16 4.17
CA PHE A 59 11.33 4.51 3.12
C PHE A 59 12.08 3.37 2.44
N ASP A 60 13.31 3.62 1.98
CA ASP A 60 14.08 2.64 1.22
C ASP A 60 14.49 1.45 2.11
N GLY A 61 14.93 1.69 3.35
CA GLY A 61 15.23 0.62 4.32
C GLY A 61 13.99 -0.23 4.65
N MET A 62 12.79 0.37 4.66
CA MET A 62 11.55 -0.37 4.77
C MET A 62 11.28 -1.19 3.51
N ALA A 63 11.40 -0.61 2.32
CA ALA A 63 11.19 -1.30 1.05
C ALA A 63 12.12 -2.52 0.91
N GLU A 64 13.40 -2.37 1.26
CA GLU A 64 14.39 -3.45 1.35
C GLU A 64 13.96 -4.54 2.34
N SER A 65 13.56 -4.16 3.55
CA SER A 65 13.09 -5.10 4.58
C SER A 65 11.88 -5.92 4.13
N PHE A 66 11.07 -5.37 3.23
CA PHE A 66 9.91 -6.04 2.64
C PHE A 66 10.22 -6.77 1.33
N GLY A 67 11.44 -6.63 0.79
CA GLY A 67 11.84 -7.23 -0.49
C GLY A 67 11.12 -6.61 -1.69
N ILE A 68 10.68 -5.35 -1.58
CA ILE A 68 9.91 -4.62 -2.61
C ILE A 68 10.73 -3.49 -3.20
N THR A 69 11.94 -3.78 -3.68
CA THR A 69 12.88 -2.77 -4.20
C THR A 69 12.92 -2.71 -5.73
N GLY A 70 12.34 -3.69 -6.42
CA GLY A 70 12.37 -3.79 -7.87
C GLY A 70 11.42 -2.82 -8.56
N GLU A 71 11.66 -2.59 -9.86
CA GLU A 71 10.78 -1.76 -10.72
C GLU A 71 9.36 -2.36 -10.79
N ASN A 72 9.24 -3.69 -10.74
CA ASN A 72 7.96 -4.40 -10.73
C ASN A 72 7.19 -4.23 -9.41
N ASP A 73 7.82 -3.73 -8.35
CA ASP A 73 7.23 -3.59 -7.03
C ASP A 73 6.61 -2.22 -6.77
N THR A 74 6.56 -1.36 -7.80
CA THR A 74 6.08 0.03 -7.69
C THR A 74 4.69 0.12 -7.02
N LYS A 75 3.78 -0.82 -7.28
CA LYS A 75 2.45 -0.86 -6.62
C LYS A 75 2.52 -1.21 -5.13
N ALA A 76 3.48 -2.04 -4.73
CA ALA A 76 3.73 -2.37 -3.33
C ALA A 76 4.40 -1.18 -2.60
N GLN A 77 5.39 -0.57 -3.25
CA GLN A 77 6.06 0.65 -2.76
C GLN A 77 5.06 1.81 -2.61
N GLU A 78 4.14 1.99 -3.55
CA GLU A 78 3.04 2.97 -3.46
C GLU A 78 2.17 2.70 -2.23
N ALA A 79 1.78 1.44 -2.01
CA ALA A 79 0.93 1.10 -0.88
C ALA A 79 1.63 1.37 0.46
N LEU A 80 2.95 1.12 0.54
CA LEU A 80 3.78 1.50 1.69
C LEU A 80 3.84 3.03 1.86
N ALA A 81 4.03 3.78 0.77
CA ALA A 81 4.05 5.24 0.78
C ALA A 81 2.73 5.85 1.27
N GLU A 82 1.59 5.31 0.81
CA GLU A 82 0.27 5.73 1.27
C GLU A 82 0.11 5.47 2.78
N LEU A 83 0.56 4.32 3.28
CA LEU A 83 0.53 4.01 4.71
C LEU A 83 1.38 4.99 5.52
N LEU A 84 2.63 5.24 5.13
CA LEU A 84 3.52 6.18 5.82
C LEU A 84 2.98 7.62 5.82
N THR A 85 2.21 7.98 4.79
CA THR A 85 1.62 9.32 4.68
C THR A 85 0.47 9.59 5.64
N TYR A 86 -0.33 8.57 5.94
CA TYR A 86 -1.58 8.75 6.68
C TYR A 86 -1.64 8.01 8.02
N VAL A 87 -0.65 7.17 8.31
CA VAL A 87 -0.53 6.44 9.58
C VAL A 87 0.65 6.99 10.36
N ASP A 88 0.36 7.45 11.56
CA ASP A 88 1.39 7.83 12.52
C ASP A 88 1.97 6.58 13.20
N PHE A 89 3.04 6.04 12.62
CA PHE A 89 3.76 4.87 13.14
C PHE A 89 4.58 5.15 14.42
N SER A 90 4.66 6.41 14.88
CA SER A 90 5.24 6.72 16.19
C SER A 90 4.36 6.21 17.34
N LYS A 91 3.05 6.05 17.11
CA LYS A 91 2.07 5.61 18.11
C LYS A 91 2.24 4.13 18.46
N SER A 92 1.54 3.70 19.52
CA SER A 92 1.52 2.29 19.90
C SER A 92 0.84 1.44 18.83
N PHE A 93 1.30 0.21 18.67
CA PHE A 93 0.73 -0.74 17.71
C PHE A 93 -0.79 -0.90 17.89
N GLN A 94 -1.29 -0.93 19.13
CA GLN A 94 -2.72 -1.02 19.41
C GLN A 94 -3.54 0.14 18.83
N ARG A 95 -3.00 1.37 18.85
CA ARG A 95 -3.65 2.55 18.26
C ARG A 95 -3.66 2.47 16.74
N ILE A 96 -2.54 2.10 16.13
CA ILE A 96 -2.40 1.93 14.68
C ILE A 96 -3.36 0.83 14.17
N ARG A 97 -3.37 -0.32 14.87
CA ARG A 97 -4.29 -1.44 14.59
C ARG A 97 -5.76 -1.01 14.65
N GLY A 98 -6.11 -0.16 15.62
CA GLY A 98 -7.46 0.42 15.72
C GLY A 98 -7.79 1.34 14.55
N TYR A 99 -6.86 2.21 14.15
CA TYR A 99 -7.04 3.16 13.06
C TYR A 99 -7.28 2.50 11.71
N VAL A 100 -6.61 1.38 11.43
CA VAL A 100 -6.84 0.59 10.20
C VAL A 100 -8.04 -0.35 10.28
N ARG A 101 -8.77 -0.36 11.41
CA ARG A 101 -9.94 -1.22 11.66
C ARG A 101 -9.68 -2.71 11.33
N LEU A 102 -8.53 -3.23 11.75
CA LEU A 102 -8.11 -4.62 11.48
C LEU A 102 -9.12 -5.65 12.04
N TYR A 103 -9.68 -5.34 13.21
CA TYR A 103 -10.72 -6.12 13.86
C TYR A 103 -11.89 -5.20 14.21
N HIS A 104 -13.10 -5.68 14.00
CA HIS A 104 -14.30 -4.92 14.32
C HIS A 104 -14.41 -4.74 15.84
N ARG A 105 -14.12 -3.52 16.35
CA ARG A 105 -14.45 -3.12 17.71
C ARG A 105 -15.71 -2.25 17.70
N ARG A 106 -16.67 -2.58 18.56
CA ARG A 106 -17.94 -1.85 18.76
C ARG A 106 -17.75 -0.52 19.50
N SER A 107 -16.72 0.27 19.18
CA SER A 107 -16.53 1.59 19.78
C SER A 107 -17.02 2.66 18.82
N LYS A 108 -18.08 3.38 19.20
CA LYS A 108 -18.65 4.49 18.42
C LYS A 108 -17.69 5.67 18.23
N ASN A 109 -16.62 5.75 19.03
CA ASN A 109 -15.72 6.91 19.09
C ASN A 109 -14.36 6.68 18.42
N GLN A 110 -14.11 5.52 17.81
CA GLN A 110 -12.84 5.28 17.11
C GLN A 110 -12.89 5.82 15.69
N ARG A 111 -12.02 6.80 15.39
CA ARG A 111 -11.74 7.24 14.02
C ARG A 111 -10.93 6.14 13.32
N TYR A 112 -11.45 5.65 12.21
CA TYR A 112 -10.76 4.68 11.36
C TYR A 112 -10.83 5.13 9.90
N SER A 113 -9.88 4.70 9.08
CA SER A 113 -9.86 5.01 7.66
C SER A 113 -9.94 3.76 6.80
N HIS A 114 -11.05 3.62 6.08
CA HIS A 114 -11.24 2.56 5.08
C HIS A 114 -10.18 2.62 3.97
N GLN A 115 -9.76 3.83 3.59
CA GLN A 115 -8.74 4.01 2.55
C GLN A 115 -7.39 3.42 2.99
N ILE A 116 -7.00 3.66 4.24
CA ILE A 116 -5.76 3.12 4.80
C ILE A 116 -5.84 1.60 4.99
N ARG A 117 -7.04 1.09 5.33
CA ARG A 117 -7.29 -0.35 5.29
C ARG A 117 -7.06 -0.92 3.90
N HIS A 118 -7.51 -0.24 2.84
CA HIS A 118 -7.26 -0.68 1.46
C HIS A 118 -5.78 -0.64 1.10
N ALA A 119 -5.01 0.38 1.50
CA ALA A 119 -3.56 0.40 1.31
C ALA A 119 -2.87 -0.80 1.97
N LEU A 120 -3.22 -1.10 3.23
CA LEU A 120 -2.70 -2.27 3.93
C LEU A 120 -3.03 -3.58 3.20
N VAL A 121 -4.25 -3.71 2.65
CA VAL A 121 -4.65 -4.87 1.84
C VAL A 121 -3.80 -4.96 0.58
N ARG A 122 -3.61 -3.86 -0.16
CA ARG A 122 -2.79 -3.85 -1.39
C ARG A 122 -1.35 -4.28 -1.11
N LEU A 123 -0.73 -3.70 -0.09
CA LEU A 123 0.62 -4.09 0.33
C LEU A 123 0.67 -5.56 0.76
N THR A 124 -0.31 -6.01 1.54
CA THR A 124 -0.36 -7.41 1.97
C THR A 124 -0.47 -8.36 0.76
N MET A 125 -1.31 -8.05 -0.22
CA MET A 125 -1.44 -8.87 -1.43
C MET A 125 -0.17 -8.94 -2.27
N ALA A 126 0.67 -7.89 -2.23
CA ALA A 126 1.95 -7.90 -2.92
C ALA A 126 3.01 -8.76 -2.19
N LEU A 127 2.91 -8.86 -0.86
CA LEU A 127 3.92 -9.53 -0.02
C LEU A 127 3.62 -11.00 0.27
N ILE A 128 2.36 -11.43 0.14
CA ILE A 128 1.96 -12.79 0.46
C ILE A 128 1.12 -13.41 -0.64
N GLU A 129 1.34 -14.69 -0.86
CA GLU A 129 0.46 -15.49 -1.71
C GLU A 129 -0.91 -15.71 -1.02
N GLY A 130 -1.98 -15.64 -1.81
CA GLY A 130 -3.33 -15.96 -1.38
C GLY A 130 -4.12 -14.80 -0.75
N ILE A 131 -5.19 -15.15 -0.03
CA ILE A 131 -6.17 -14.17 0.46
C ILE A 131 -5.61 -13.42 1.67
N PRO A 132 -5.56 -12.08 1.67
CA PRO A 132 -5.03 -11.28 2.76
C PRO A 132 -6.00 -11.27 3.96
N LYS A 133 -6.05 -12.36 4.73
CA LYS A 133 -6.86 -12.44 5.96
C LYS A 133 -6.39 -11.41 7.00
N ALA A 134 -7.26 -11.02 7.92
CA ALA A 134 -6.95 -10.01 8.94
C ALA A 134 -5.65 -10.30 9.71
N ARG A 135 -5.39 -11.57 10.06
CA ARG A 135 -4.16 -12.00 10.73
C ARG A 135 -2.89 -11.75 9.90
N LYS A 136 -2.94 -11.98 8.57
CA LYS A 136 -1.81 -11.72 7.67
C LYS A 136 -1.57 -10.21 7.52
N GLN A 137 -2.65 -9.44 7.38
CA GLN A 137 -2.58 -7.97 7.35
C GLN A 137 -2.04 -7.40 8.67
N GLU A 138 -2.40 -7.97 9.81
CA GLU A 138 -1.84 -7.59 11.12
C GLU A 138 -0.34 -7.88 11.21
N GLY A 139 0.10 -9.04 10.68
CA GLY A 139 1.52 -9.38 10.60
C GLY A 139 2.32 -8.37 9.75
N VAL A 140 1.81 -8.01 8.56
CA VAL A 140 2.42 -6.97 7.72
C VAL A 140 2.46 -5.63 8.46
N LEU A 141 1.35 -5.20 9.07
CA LEU A 141 1.29 -3.95 9.83
C LEU A 141 2.26 -3.93 11.02
N MET A 142 2.41 -5.06 11.71
CA MET A 142 3.36 -5.21 12.81
C MET A 142 4.79 -5.07 12.30
N LYS A 143 5.12 -5.71 11.18
CA LYS A 143 6.44 -5.58 10.55
C LYS A 143 6.72 -4.11 10.17
N ILE A 144 5.76 -3.41 9.57
CA ILE A 144 5.90 -1.97 9.23
C ILE A 144 6.19 -1.16 10.51
N TRP A 145 5.44 -1.40 11.57
CA TRP A 145 5.62 -0.69 12.84
C TRP A 145 6.98 -0.96 13.48
N LEU A 146 7.44 -2.21 13.49
CA LEU A 146 8.76 -2.59 14.02
C LEU A 146 9.89 -1.98 13.19
N THR A 147 9.84 -2.09 11.87
CA THR A 147 10.86 -1.52 10.98
C THR A 147 10.89 0.00 11.11
N TYR A 148 9.73 0.67 11.14
CA TYR A 148 9.67 2.11 11.37
C TYR A 148 10.36 2.51 12.68
N LYS A 149 10.13 1.77 13.77
CA LYS A 149 10.77 2.02 15.07
C LYS A 149 12.27 1.80 15.03
N GLN A 150 12.72 0.74 14.36
CA GLN A 150 14.14 0.46 14.19
C GLN A 150 14.83 1.57 13.38
N GLU A 151 14.30 1.94 12.22
CA GLU A 151 14.90 2.97 11.36
C GLU A 151 14.90 4.36 12.02
N THR A 152 13.87 4.69 12.81
CA THR A 152 13.80 5.98 13.51
C THR A 152 14.62 6.04 14.81
N GLN A 153 15.06 4.90 15.33
CA GLN A 153 15.93 4.80 16.51
C GLN A 153 17.40 4.52 16.16
N ARG A 154 17.71 4.24 14.89
CA ARG A 154 19.09 4.06 14.42
C ARG A 154 19.85 5.40 14.48
N PRO A 155 21.07 5.44 15.04
CA PRO A 155 21.98 6.57 14.86
C PRO A 155 22.24 6.79 13.36
N ALA A 156 22.20 8.04 12.90
CA ALA A 156 22.46 8.35 11.50
C ALA A 156 23.84 7.84 11.07
N GLY A 157 23.89 6.94 10.08
CA GLY A 157 25.15 6.52 9.42
C GLY A 157 25.52 5.03 9.45
N ILE A 158 24.70 4.13 10.00
CA ILE A 158 25.00 2.68 10.00
C ILE A 158 24.07 1.95 9.00
N PRO A 159 24.59 1.41 7.88
CA PRO A 159 23.78 0.62 6.93
C PRO A 159 23.32 -0.70 7.56
N ALA A 160 22.14 -1.16 7.15
CA ALA A 160 21.56 -2.41 7.63
C ALA A 160 22.50 -3.58 7.37
N GLN A 161 23.06 -4.18 8.43
CA GLN A 161 23.81 -5.43 8.31
C GLN A 161 22.88 -6.51 7.77
N GLN A 162 23.22 -7.01 6.58
CA GLN A 162 22.68 -8.25 6.04
C GLN A 162 23.08 -9.38 6.99
N GLN A 163 22.13 -9.90 7.74
CA GLN A 163 22.30 -11.21 8.37
C GLN A 163 22.05 -12.25 7.28
N GLY A 164 23.12 -12.98 6.94
CA GLY A 164 23.11 -14.09 5.98
C GLY A 164 22.41 -15.34 6.49
#